data_AF-A0A4Y2LE18-F1
#
_entry.id   AF-A0A4Y2LE18-F1
#
_cell.length_a   1.000
_cell.length_b   1.000
_cell.length_c   1.000
_cell.angle_alpha   90.00
_cell.angle_beta   90.00
_cell.angle_gamma   90.00
#
_symmetry.space_group_name_H-M   'P 1'
#
loop_
_entity.id
_entity.type
_entity.pdbx_description
1 polymer ?
#
loop_
_entity_poly.entity_id
_entity_poly.type
_entity_poly.pdbx_seq_one_letter_code
_entity_poly.pdbx_strand_id
1 'polypeptide(L)'
;MFTQMCQGNLVYCISNPVQPVNKLFFLFDAVHLIKSVRNNWFYEKSLGQVLCFSSPDNSSEISLPKLQDVKDIYKTKKSNLIKNAPKLSKKVLYRTSFEKQNVLLALNIFHESNSVALAHGAVEKGKDTMGTKKFID
;
A
#
# COMPACT_ATOMS: atom_id res chain seq x y z
N MET A 1 10.64 11.83 -19.46
CA MET A 1 9.43 11.53 -20.27
C MET A 1 8.28 12.46 -19.91
N PHE A 2 7.71 12.41 -18.70
CA PHE A 2 6.59 13.29 -18.31
C PHE A 2 6.91 14.78 -18.40
N THR A 3 8.08 15.23 -17.95
CA THR A 3 8.48 16.64 -18.06
C THR A 3 8.47 17.14 -19.52
N GLN A 4 8.90 16.30 -20.46
CA GLN A 4 8.96 16.64 -21.88
C GLN A 4 7.58 16.57 -22.55
N MET A 5 6.77 15.57 -22.21
CA MET A 5 5.46 15.36 -22.84
C MET A 5 4.35 16.21 -22.22
N CYS A 6 4.48 16.58 -20.94
CA CYS A 6 3.45 17.26 -20.17
C CYS A 6 3.89 18.64 -19.65
N GLN A 7 5.00 19.18 -20.17
CA GLN A 7 5.51 20.52 -19.80
C GLN A 7 5.72 20.69 -18.29
N GLY A 8 6.11 19.62 -17.60
CA GLY A 8 6.33 19.60 -16.15
C GLY A 8 5.09 19.38 -15.28
N ASN A 9 3.88 19.45 -15.84
CA ASN A 9 2.63 19.21 -15.10
C ASN A 9 2.05 17.84 -15.46
N LEU A 10 1.87 16.95 -14.49
CA LEU A 10 1.33 15.63 -14.79
C LEU A 10 -0.12 15.72 -15.27
N VAL A 11 -0.37 15.34 -16.53
CA VAL A 11 -1.70 15.21 -17.13
C VAL A 11 -1.96 13.75 -17.49
N TYR A 12 -3.22 13.35 -17.58
CA TYR A 12 -3.61 11.97 -17.89
C TYR A 12 -3.59 11.65 -19.40
N CYS A 13 -3.59 12.66 -20.26
CA CYS A 13 -3.50 12.50 -21.70
C CYS A 13 -2.91 13.72 -22.40
N ILE A 14 -2.39 13.51 -23.61
CA ILE A 14 -1.98 14.56 -24.55
C ILE A 14 -2.69 14.38 -25.89
N SER A 15 -2.73 15.42 -26.71
CA SER A 15 -3.19 15.29 -28.10
C SER A 15 -2.16 14.50 -28.91
N ASN A 16 -2.62 13.59 -29.79
CA ASN A 16 -1.74 12.89 -30.71
C ASN A 16 -1.08 13.92 -31.65
N PRO A 17 0.26 13.88 -31.82
CA PRO A 17 1.00 14.89 -32.60
C PRO A 17 0.67 14.87 -34.10
N VAL A 18 0.14 13.76 -34.62
CA VAL A 18 -0.23 13.59 -36.04
C VAL A 18 -1.74 13.77 -36.25
N GLN A 19 -2.56 13.37 -35.28
CA GLN A 19 -4.02 13.47 -35.36
C GLN A 19 -4.60 14.07 -34.08
N PRO A 20 -4.65 15.41 -33.94
CA PRO A 20 -4.99 16.08 -32.67
C PRO A 20 -6.36 15.74 -32.08
N VAL A 21 -7.30 15.26 -32.90
CA VAL A 21 -8.62 14.76 -32.48
C VAL A 21 -8.49 13.53 -31.57
N ASN A 22 -7.46 12.70 -31.79
CA ASN A 22 -7.19 11.50 -31.02
C ASN A 22 -6.33 11.83 -29.79
N LYS A 23 -6.76 11.39 -28.61
CA LYS A 23 -6.00 11.54 -27.36
C LYS A 23 -5.10 10.33 -27.12
N LEU A 24 -3.88 10.59 -26.67
CA LEU A 24 -2.95 9.59 -26.17
C LEU A 24 -3.00 9.61 -24.64
N PHE A 25 -3.47 8.51 -24.04
CA PHE A 25 -3.59 8.38 -22.60
C PHE A 25 -2.32 7.76 -22.01
N PHE A 26 -1.86 8.32 -20.89
CA PHE A 26 -0.74 7.73 -20.17
C PHE A 26 -1.26 6.62 -19.27
N LEU A 27 -0.65 5.45 -19.41
CA LEU A 27 -0.86 4.31 -18.52
C LEU A 27 0.35 4.15 -17.62
N PHE A 28 0.10 4.04 -16.33
CA PHE A 28 1.11 3.70 -15.36
C PHE A 28 1.07 2.21 -15.08
N ASP A 29 2.24 1.63 -14.91
CA ASP A 29 2.34 0.26 -14.46
C ASP A 29 1.92 0.16 -12.98
N ALA A 30 0.67 -0.26 -12.76
CA ALA A 30 0.06 -0.34 -11.44
C ALA A 30 0.81 -1.31 -10.51
N VAL A 31 1.38 -2.42 -11.03
CA VAL A 31 2.12 -3.37 -10.17
C VAL A 31 3.45 -2.78 -9.69
N HIS A 32 4.06 -1.90 -10.47
CA HIS A 32 5.23 -1.14 -10.05
C HIS A 32 4.89 -0.03 -9.06
N LEU A 33 3.74 0.62 -9.20
CA LEU A 33 3.24 1.58 -8.21
C LEU A 33 3.01 0.90 -6.86
N ILE A 34 2.29 -0.23 -6.82
CA ILE A 34 2.04 -0.97 -5.58
C ILE A 34 3.35 -1.44 -4.90
N LYS A 35 4.30 -1.95 -5.70
CA LYS A 35 5.64 -2.27 -5.18
C LYS A 35 6.30 -1.05 -4.55
N SER A 36 6.22 0.11 -5.20
CA SER A 36 6.83 1.36 -4.74
C SER A 36 6.20 1.86 -3.45
N VAL A 37 4.87 1.91 -3.37
CA VAL A 37 4.12 2.30 -2.15
C VAL A 37 4.52 1.42 -0.96
N ARG A 38 4.48 0.09 -1.13
CA ARG A 38 4.94 -0.85 -0.09
C ARG A 38 6.41 -0.67 0.26
N ASN A 39 7.27 -0.45 -0.73
CA ASN A 39 8.70 -0.26 -0.47
C ASN A 39 8.92 0.98 0.39
N ASN A 40 8.31 2.11 0.02
CA ASN A 40 8.40 3.36 0.76
C ASN A 40 7.92 3.16 2.20
N TRP A 41 6.78 2.48 2.40
CA TRP A 41 6.28 2.17 3.74
C TRP A 41 7.28 1.39 4.60
N PHE A 42 7.97 0.41 4.01
CA PHE A 42 8.95 -0.41 4.73
C PHE A 42 10.30 0.29 4.95
N TYR A 43 10.65 1.31 4.16
CA TYR A 43 11.86 2.11 4.35
C TYR A 43 11.65 3.30 5.28
N GLU A 44 10.40 3.62 5.60
CA GLU A 44 10.05 4.64 6.56
C GLU A 44 10.76 4.39 7.90
N LYS A 45 11.44 5.41 8.41
CA LYS A 45 12.34 5.32 9.57
C LYS A 45 11.66 5.74 10.87
N SER A 46 10.46 6.31 10.80
CA SER A 46 9.67 6.64 11.99
C SER A 46 9.41 5.41 12.86
N LEU A 47 9.23 5.65 14.17
CA LEU A 47 8.91 4.58 15.12
C LEU A 47 7.59 3.91 14.72
N GLY A 48 7.64 2.60 14.42
CA GLY A 48 6.48 1.85 13.93
C GLY A 48 6.24 1.94 12.42
N GLN A 49 7.11 2.63 11.68
CA GLN A 49 7.10 2.78 10.21
C GLN A 49 5.75 3.32 9.74
N VAL A 50 5.51 4.58 10.09
CA VAL A 50 4.24 5.29 9.91
C VAL A 50 4.30 6.14 8.65
N LEU A 51 3.37 5.91 7.72
CA LEU A 51 3.16 6.82 6.59
C LEU A 51 2.10 7.86 6.91
N CYS A 52 2.11 8.95 6.17
CA CYS A 52 1.01 9.90 6.09
C CYS A 52 0.24 9.62 4.79
N PHE A 53 -1.05 9.33 4.90
CA PHE A 53 -1.90 9.03 3.76
C PHE A 53 -3.19 9.85 3.87
N SER A 54 -3.46 10.69 2.88
CA SER A 54 -4.76 11.36 2.75
C SER A 54 -5.72 10.47 1.98
N SER A 55 -6.97 10.36 2.46
CA SER A 55 -8.00 9.62 1.74
C SER A 55 -8.21 10.20 0.34
N PRO A 56 -8.37 9.38 -0.71
CA PRO A 56 -8.73 9.84 -2.05
C PRO A 56 -10.05 10.64 -2.06
N ASP A 57 -11.00 10.25 -1.20
CA ASP A 57 -12.34 10.84 -1.14
C ASP A 57 -12.37 12.14 -0.32
N ASN A 58 -11.43 12.32 0.62
CA ASN A 58 -11.35 13.50 1.46
C ASN A 58 -9.90 13.82 1.83
N SER A 59 -9.32 14.81 1.15
CA SER A 59 -7.93 15.21 1.37
C SER A 59 -7.65 15.78 2.77
N SER A 60 -8.68 16.22 3.49
CA SER A 60 -8.54 16.69 4.89
C SER A 60 -8.45 15.54 5.89
N GLU A 61 -8.86 14.34 5.49
CA GLU A 61 -8.78 13.14 6.33
C GLU A 61 -7.40 12.49 6.18
N ILE A 62 -6.56 12.66 7.21
CA ILE A 62 -5.24 12.07 7.27
C ILE A 62 -5.29 10.77 8.06
N SER A 63 -4.91 9.68 7.42
CA SER A 63 -4.66 8.38 8.04
C SER A 63 -3.17 8.19 8.26
N LEU A 64 -2.83 7.57 9.40
CA LEU A 64 -1.45 7.28 9.80
C LEU A 64 -1.19 5.78 9.88
N PRO A 65 -1.15 5.06 8.74
CA PRO A 65 -0.94 3.63 8.72
C PRO A 65 0.44 3.24 9.25
N LYS A 66 0.48 2.27 10.18
CA LYS A 66 1.70 1.80 10.84
C LYS A 66 1.99 0.37 10.40
N LEU A 67 3.18 0.11 9.85
CA LEU A 67 3.54 -1.26 9.46
C LEU A 67 3.59 -2.19 10.67
N GLN A 68 3.83 -1.63 11.86
CA GLN A 68 3.80 -2.38 13.11
C GLN A 68 2.46 -3.06 13.37
N ASP A 69 1.33 -2.46 12.96
CA ASP A 69 0.01 -3.06 13.15
C ASP A 69 -0.13 -4.38 12.36
N VAL A 70 0.40 -4.38 11.13
CA VAL A 70 0.43 -5.59 10.27
C VAL A 70 1.36 -6.66 10.87
N LYS A 71 2.50 -6.26 11.43
CA LYS A 71 3.42 -7.18 12.12
C LYS A 71 2.79 -7.79 13.37
N ASP A 72 2.00 -7.02 14.11
CA ASP A 72 1.33 -7.48 15.33
C ASP A 72 0.23 -8.51 15.03
N ILE A 73 -0.48 -8.37 13.90
CA ILE A 73 -1.39 -9.40 13.40
C ILE A 73 -0.63 -10.70 13.13
N TYR A 74 0.50 -10.62 12.43
CA TYR A 74 1.30 -11.80 12.13
C TYR A 74 1.84 -12.49 13.39
N LYS A 75 2.22 -11.72 14.43
CA LYS A 75 2.61 -12.29 15.73
C LYS A 75 1.44 -13.01 16.41
N THR A 76 0.26 -12.37 16.43
CA THR A 76 -0.95 -12.95 17.03
C THR A 76 -1.42 -14.20 16.25
N LYS A 77 -1.22 -14.24 14.93
CA LYS A 77 -1.45 -15.44 14.10
C LYS A 77 -0.61 -16.64 14.54
N LYS A 78 0.60 -16.43 15.06
CA LYS A 78 1.50 -17.54 15.44
C LYS A 78 0.97 -18.32 16.66
N SER A 79 0.16 -17.69 17.51
CA SER A 79 -0.44 -18.31 18.70
C SER A 79 -1.83 -18.91 18.46
N ASN A 80 -2.52 -18.55 17.37
CA ASN A 80 -3.92 -18.91 17.16
C ASN A 80 -4.08 -20.09 16.17
N LEU A 81 -5.06 -20.97 16.45
CA LEU A 81 -5.38 -22.13 15.62
C LEU A 81 -5.91 -21.73 14.23
N ILE A 82 -6.77 -20.69 14.19
CA ILE A 82 -7.37 -20.14 12.97
C ILE A 82 -6.57 -18.91 12.51
N LYS A 83 -6.26 -18.85 11.21
CA LYS A 83 -5.38 -17.84 10.62
C LYS A 83 -6.19 -16.75 9.91
N ASN A 84 -6.50 -15.66 10.61
CA ASN A 84 -7.31 -14.54 10.08
C ASN A 84 -6.61 -13.72 8.97
N ALA A 85 -5.28 -13.83 8.83
CA ALA A 85 -4.50 -13.19 7.75
C ALA A 85 -3.61 -14.24 7.05
N PRO A 86 -4.17 -15.13 6.20
CA PRO A 86 -3.47 -16.30 5.68
C PRO A 86 -2.29 -15.91 4.78
N LYS A 87 -2.39 -14.81 4.03
CA LYS A 87 -1.38 -14.32 3.07
C LYS A 87 -0.18 -13.63 3.71
N LEU A 88 -0.28 -13.20 4.99
CA LEU A 88 0.88 -12.69 5.72
C LEU A 88 1.85 -13.82 6.09
N SER A 89 3.09 -13.66 5.65
CA SER A 89 4.20 -14.56 5.93
C SER A 89 5.44 -13.76 6.34
N LYS A 90 6.45 -14.44 6.88
CA LYS A 90 7.75 -13.81 7.20
C LYS A 90 8.35 -13.10 6.00
N LYS A 91 8.29 -13.71 4.80
CA LYS A 91 8.80 -13.12 3.55
C LYS A 91 8.06 -11.86 3.14
N VAL A 92 6.79 -11.74 3.49
CA VAL A 92 5.97 -10.54 3.20
C VAL A 92 6.38 -9.37 4.11
N LEU A 93 6.67 -9.64 5.38
CA LEU A 93 6.96 -8.63 6.42
C LEU A 93 8.44 -8.29 6.61
N TYR A 94 9.34 -9.21 6.27
CA TYR A 94 10.78 -9.09 6.48
C TYR A 94 11.50 -9.40 5.18
N ARG A 95 11.35 -8.49 4.22
CA ARG A 95 11.80 -8.66 2.83
C ARG A 95 13.29 -8.45 2.67
N THR A 96 13.92 -9.31 1.89
CA THR A 96 15.27 -9.13 1.33
C THR A 96 15.26 -8.21 0.10
N SER A 97 16.45 -7.85 -0.41
CA SER A 97 16.62 -7.12 -1.66
C SER A 97 15.96 -7.82 -2.86
N PHE A 98 16.02 -9.16 -2.92
CA PHE A 98 15.35 -9.95 -3.94
C PHE A 98 13.82 -9.91 -3.78
N GLU A 99 13.31 -10.11 -2.57
CA GLU A 99 11.88 -10.10 -2.29
C GLU A 99 11.24 -8.71 -2.48
N LYS A 100 12.03 -7.65 -2.43
CA LYS A 100 11.61 -6.28 -2.78
C LYS A 100 11.08 -6.18 -4.22
N GLN A 101 11.57 -6.97 -5.16
CA GLN A 101 11.10 -6.93 -6.55
C GLN A 101 9.86 -7.80 -6.80
N ASN A 102 9.51 -8.67 -5.86
CA ASN A 102 8.39 -9.58 -6.02
C ASN A 102 7.04 -8.84 -5.82
N VAL A 103 6.26 -8.80 -6.90
CA VAL A 103 4.92 -8.19 -6.95
C VAL A 103 3.91 -8.95 -6.10
N LEU A 104 3.93 -10.29 -6.14
CA LEU A 104 3.00 -11.12 -5.37
C LEU A 104 3.17 -10.89 -3.86
N LEU A 105 4.42 -10.78 -3.38
CA LEU A 105 4.67 -10.42 -1.99
C LEU A 105 4.21 -8.99 -1.66
N ALA A 106 4.11 -8.11 -2.66
CA ALA A 106 3.54 -6.78 -2.46
C ALA A 106 2.03 -6.81 -2.31
N LEU A 107 1.35 -7.50 -3.22
CA LEU A 107 -0.10 -7.69 -3.18
C LEU A 107 -0.55 -8.38 -1.89
N ASN A 108 0.23 -9.34 -1.38
CA ASN A 108 -0.08 -10.01 -0.11
C ASN A 108 -0.11 -9.08 1.12
N ILE A 109 0.49 -7.88 1.07
CA ILE A 109 0.35 -6.86 2.13
C ILE A 109 -1.04 -6.22 2.05
N PHE A 110 -1.47 -5.84 0.84
CA PHE A 110 -2.73 -5.17 0.56
C PHE A 110 -3.90 -6.13 0.34
N HIS A 111 -3.80 -7.35 0.87
CA HIS A 111 -4.86 -8.33 0.72
C HIS A 111 -5.97 -8.04 1.73
N GLU A 112 -7.22 -8.04 1.28
CA GLU A 112 -8.42 -7.71 2.07
C GLU A 112 -8.48 -8.45 3.42
N SER A 113 -8.08 -9.73 3.46
CA SER A 113 -8.01 -10.50 4.72
C SER A 113 -7.18 -9.81 5.81
N ASN A 114 -6.16 -9.04 5.44
CA ASN A 114 -5.31 -8.33 6.39
C ASN A 114 -6.04 -7.13 6.98
N SER A 115 -6.86 -6.44 6.20
CA SER A 115 -7.74 -5.37 6.68
C SER A 115 -8.80 -5.91 7.64
N VAL A 116 -9.45 -7.01 7.29
CA VAL A 116 -10.41 -7.70 8.18
C VAL A 116 -9.73 -8.09 9.49
N ALA A 117 -8.51 -8.64 9.43
CA ALA A 117 -7.73 -8.95 10.63
C ALA A 117 -7.34 -7.71 11.45
N LEU A 118 -7.07 -6.55 10.83
CA LEU A 118 -6.83 -5.28 11.52
C LEU A 118 -8.08 -4.81 12.26
N ALA A 119 -9.26 -4.94 11.64
CA ALA A 119 -10.53 -4.57 12.26
C ALA A 119 -10.84 -5.44 13.49
N HIS A 120 -10.67 -6.77 13.39
CA HIS A 120 -10.86 -7.67 14.53
C HIS A 120 -9.84 -7.40 15.66
N GLY A 121 -8.57 -7.18 15.32
CA GLY A 121 -7.53 -6.91 16.30
C GLY A 121 -7.71 -5.58 17.05
N ALA A 122 -8.34 -4.58 16.43
CA ALA A 122 -8.68 -3.30 17.07
C ALA A 122 -9.65 -3.50 18.24
N VAL A 123 -10.67 -4.33 18.02
CA VAL A 123 -11.73 -4.62 18.99
C VAL A 123 -11.18 -5.37 20.21
N GLU A 124 -10.32 -6.37 19.99
CA GLU A 124 -9.80 -7.21 21.08
C GLU A 124 -8.78 -6.48 21.98
N LYS A 125 -8.02 -5.52 21.44
CA LYS A 125 -6.85 -4.92 22.13
C LYS A 125 -7.00 -3.43 22.43
N GLY A 126 -8.11 -2.79 22.06
CA GLY A 126 -8.31 -1.34 22.21
C GLY A 126 -7.26 -0.50 21.47
N LYS A 127 -6.57 -1.08 20.48
CA LYS A 127 -5.51 -0.44 19.71
C LYS A 127 -6.12 0.18 18.46
N ASP A 128 -5.88 1.47 18.23
CA ASP A 128 -6.27 2.13 16.99
C ASP A 128 -5.43 1.63 15.81
N THR A 129 -6.04 0.78 14.98
CA THR A 129 -5.49 0.28 13.71
C THR A 129 -6.30 0.77 12.51
N MET A 130 -7.25 1.69 12.71
CA MET A 130 -8.21 2.10 11.68
C MET A 130 -7.52 2.78 10.50
N GLY A 131 -6.50 3.62 10.77
CA GLY A 131 -5.69 4.23 9.72
C GLY A 131 -4.95 3.20 8.86
N THR A 132 -4.46 2.12 9.48
CA THR A 132 -3.80 1.01 8.75
C THR A 132 -4.81 0.19 7.96
N LYS A 133 -6.02 -0.03 8.50
CA LYS A 133 -7.11 -0.72 7.81
C LYS A 133 -7.50 0.02 6.52
N LYS A 134 -7.82 1.31 6.63
CA LYS A 134 -8.20 2.18 5.51
C LYS A 134 -7.13 2.29 4.43
N PHE A 135 -5.87 2.14 4.78
CA PHE A 135 -4.76 2.17 3.83
C PHE A 135 -4.57 0.83 3.09
N ILE A 136 -5.03 -0.29 3.67
CA ILE A 136 -4.92 -1.62 3.08
C ILE A 136 -6.12 -1.96 2.19
N ASP A 137 -7.31 -1.47 2.55
CA ASP A 137 -8.53 -1.52 1.74
C ASP A 137 -8.42 -0.67 0.47
#